data_AF-A0A4U2YLE1-F1
#
_entry.id   AF-A0A4U2YLE1-F1
#
_cell.length_a   1.000
_cell.length_b   1.000
_cell.length_c   1.000
_cell.angle_alpha   90.00
_cell.angle_beta   90.00
_cell.angle_gamma   90.00
#
_symmetry.space_group_name_H-M   'P 1'
#
loop_
_entity.id
_entity.type
_entity.pdbx_description
1 polymer ?
#
loop_
_entity_poly.entity_id
_entity_poly.type
_entity_poly.pdbx_seq_one_letter_code
_entity_poly.pdbx_strand_id
1 'polypeptide(L)'
;MPAVEAWAEVDVPEVRVVNRSSRPVHDVQAYVALGRRRPKCVGWIRTLPPTGDEAAKVALTADGRESWQRWQGAQRSSGDVAVEVVFRDDAGRQWRRDRRGALAAVD
;
A
#
# COMPACT_ATOMS: atom_id res chain seq x y z
N MET A 1 -11.98 0.24 15.09
CA MET A 1 -10.60 0.39 14.59
C MET A 1 -10.63 0.37 13.07
N PRO A 2 -9.75 1.10 12.38
CA PRO A 2 -9.68 1.01 10.93
C PRO A 2 -9.21 -0.38 10.50
N ALA A 3 -9.71 -0.85 9.37
CA ALA A 3 -9.45 -2.19 8.84
C ALA A 3 -9.01 -2.06 7.39
N VAL A 4 -7.82 -1.49 7.21
CA VAL A 4 -7.19 -1.31 5.89
C VAL A 4 -6.18 -2.44 5.66
N GLU A 5 -6.33 -3.12 4.54
CA GLU A 5 -5.43 -4.17 4.07
C GLU A 5 -4.84 -3.75 2.72
N ALA A 6 -3.60 -4.15 2.46
CA ALA A 6 -2.89 -3.81 1.23
C ALA A 6 -1.97 -4.95 0.80
N TRP A 7 -1.87 -5.18 -0.50
CA TRP A 7 -0.98 -6.17 -1.08
C TRP A 7 -0.60 -5.76 -2.50
N ALA A 8 0.39 -6.46 -3.05
CA ALA A 8 0.79 -6.33 -4.43
C ALA A 8 1.33 -7.65 -4.94
N GLU A 9 1.24 -7.84 -6.24
CA GLU A 9 1.77 -9.01 -6.93
C GLU A 9 3.19 -8.70 -7.43
N VAL A 10 4.04 -9.72 -7.47
CA VAL A 10 5.44 -9.54 -7.88
C VAL A 10 5.53 -9.12 -9.34
N ASP A 11 4.68 -9.70 -10.19
CA ASP A 11 4.75 -9.59 -11.66
C ASP A 11 4.05 -8.33 -12.21
N VAL A 12 3.14 -7.75 -11.43
CA VAL A 12 2.37 -6.58 -11.85
C VAL A 12 2.71 -5.40 -10.93
N PRO A 13 3.22 -4.27 -11.46
CA PRO A 13 3.44 -3.06 -10.67
C PRO A 13 2.09 -2.40 -10.34
N GLU A 14 1.36 -3.03 -9.42
CA GLU A 14 0.03 -2.64 -8.97
C GLU A 14 -0.09 -2.92 -7.47
N VAL A 15 -0.56 -1.93 -6.73
CA VAL A 15 -0.90 -2.08 -5.31
C VAL A 15 -2.41 -2.08 -5.18
N ARG A 16 -2.91 -3.10 -4.48
CA ARG A 16 -4.31 -3.27 -4.12
C ARG A 16 -4.51 -2.92 -2.67
N VAL A 17 -5.63 -2.27 -2.39
CA VAL A 17 -6.01 -1.80 -1.07
C VAL A 17 -7.49 -2.05 -0.84
N VAL A 18 -7.84 -2.52 0.35
CA VAL A 18 -9.22 -2.72 0.79
C VAL A 18 -9.44 -1.95 2.07
N ASN A 19 -10.60 -1.32 2.20
CA ASN A 19 -11.08 -0.78 3.47
C ASN A 19 -12.30 -1.59 3.93
N ARG A 20 -12.10 -2.45 4.92
CA ARG A 20 -13.15 -3.24 5.58
C ARG A 20 -13.83 -2.52 6.74
N SER A 21 -13.42 -1.29 7.05
CA SER A 21 -14.08 -0.51 8.10
C SER A 21 -15.41 0.06 7.60
N SER A 22 -16.30 0.42 8.52
CA SER A 22 -17.61 0.99 8.19
C SER A 22 -17.56 2.47 7.80
N ARG A 23 -16.37 3.08 7.74
CA ARG A 23 -16.17 4.51 7.46
C ARG A 23 -15.07 4.70 6.41
N PRO A 24 -15.08 5.81 5.66
CA PRO A 24 -13.97 6.12 4.77
C PRO A 24 -12.66 6.31 5.55
N VAL A 25 -11.56 6.10 4.85
CA VAL A 25 -10.22 6.53 5.29
C VAL A 25 -9.64 7.49 4.24
N HIS A 26 -8.71 8.31 4.66
CA HIS A 26 -8.17 9.40 3.86
C HIS A 26 -6.66 9.32 3.71
N ASP A 27 -6.14 9.98 2.68
CA ASP A 27 -4.71 10.13 2.41
C ASP A 27 -3.96 8.79 2.49
N VAL A 28 -4.52 7.75 1.86
CA VAL A 28 -3.95 6.41 1.85
C VAL A 28 -2.71 6.41 0.98
N GLN A 29 -1.53 6.37 1.59
CA GLN A 29 -0.24 6.31 0.94
C GLN A 29 0.28 4.88 0.96
N ALA A 30 0.64 4.35 -0.21
CA ALA A 30 1.20 3.02 -0.35
C ALA A 30 2.72 3.08 -0.48
N TYR A 31 3.40 2.28 0.35
CA TYR A 31 4.84 2.12 0.36
C TYR A 31 5.19 0.69 0.00
N VAL A 32 6.10 0.51 -0.95
CA VAL A 32 6.50 -0.82 -1.41
C VAL A 32 7.98 -1.05 -1.17
N ALA A 33 8.29 -2.16 -0.50
CA ALA A 33 9.63 -2.71 -0.40
C ALA A 33 9.80 -3.80 -1.47
N LEU A 34 10.82 -3.61 -2.32
CA LEU A 34 11.18 -4.52 -3.41
C LEU A 34 12.45 -5.28 -3.01
N GLY A 35 12.29 -6.54 -2.58
CA GLY A 35 13.33 -7.35 -1.95
C GLY A 35 13.79 -6.78 -0.61
N ARG A 36 15.11 -6.74 -0.38
CA ARG A 36 15.71 -6.21 0.88
C ARG A 36 15.77 -4.68 0.96
N ARG A 37 15.19 -3.97 -0.01
CA ARG A 37 15.23 -2.50 -0.07
C ARG A 37 14.28 -1.88 0.97
N ARG A 38 14.59 -0.64 1.38
CA ARG A 38 13.65 0.15 2.20
C ARG A 38 12.35 0.43 1.42
N PRO A 39 11.18 0.42 2.09
CA PRO A 39 9.93 0.82 1.45
C PRO A 39 10.01 2.23 0.87
N LYS A 40 9.46 2.43 -0.33
CA LYS A 40 9.31 3.75 -0.96
C LYS A 40 7.84 4.01 -1.25
N CYS A 41 7.39 5.25 -1.08
CA CYS A 41 6.05 5.64 -1.49
C CYS A 41 5.93 5.47 -3.01
N VAL A 42 4.93 4.71 -3.45
CA VAL A 42 4.70 4.42 -4.87
C VAL A 42 3.42 5.04 -5.39
N GLY A 43 2.52 5.53 -4.53
CA GLY A 43 1.24 6.07 -4.94
C GLY A 43 0.32 6.39 -3.76
N TRP A 44 -0.83 6.99 -4.04
CA TRP A 44 -1.81 7.33 -3.01
C TRP A 44 -3.26 7.29 -3.52
N ILE A 45 -4.20 7.19 -2.57
CA ILE A 45 -5.64 7.38 -2.76
C ILE A 45 -6.09 8.47 -1.78
N ARG A 46 -6.74 9.52 -2.29
CA ARG A 46 -7.18 10.65 -1.45
C ARG A 46 -8.25 10.25 -0.44
N THR A 47 -9.26 9.51 -0.89
CA THR A 47 -10.32 8.96 -0.05
C THR A 47 -10.64 7.55 -0.51
N LEU A 48 -10.59 6.62 0.43
CA LEU A 48 -10.94 5.23 0.21
C LEU A 48 -12.23 4.92 1.00
N PRO A 49 -13.38 4.82 0.32
CA PRO A 49 -14.63 4.43 0.98
C PRO A 49 -14.53 2.98 1.51
N PRO A 50 -15.47 2.53 2.36
CA PRO A 50 -15.63 1.11 2.63
C PRO A 50 -15.78 0.33 1.31
N THR A 51 -14.89 -0.62 1.06
CA THR A 51 -14.89 -1.39 -0.20
C THR A 51 -15.30 -2.86 -0.01
N GLY A 52 -15.52 -3.30 1.22
CA GLY A 52 -15.87 -4.70 1.51
C GLY A 52 -14.73 -5.63 1.12
N ASP A 53 -14.97 -6.53 0.16
CA ASP A 53 -13.94 -7.41 -0.41
C ASP A 53 -13.46 -6.96 -1.79
N GLU A 54 -14.02 -5.88 -2.35
CA GLU A 54 -13.56 -5.33 -3.62
C GLU A 54 -12.31 -4.47 -3.40
N ALA A 55 -11.21 -4.84 -4.05
CA ALA A 55 -9.93 -4.16 -3.88
C ALA A 55 -9.79 -2.95 -4.81
N ALA A 56 -9.62 -1.77 -4.22
CA ALA A 56 -9.26 -0.55 -4.94
C ALA A 56 -7.80 -0.60 -5.42
N LYS A 57 -7.54 -0.06 -6.61
CA LYS A 57 -6.19 0.11 -7.15
C LYS A 57 -5.60 1.43 -6.66
N VAL A 58 -4.38 1.38 -6.13
CA VAL A 58 -3.62 2.60 -5.85
C VAL A 58 -3.03 3.14 -7.15
N ALA A 59 -3.27 4.42 -7.45
CA ALA A 59 -2.66 5.09 -8.59
C ALA A 59 -1.15 5.24 -8.33
N LEU A 60 -0.34 4.44 -9.02
CA LEU A 60 1.11 4.54 -8.92
C LEU A 60 1.63 5.81 -9.58
N THR A 61 2.63 6.43 -8.97
CA THR A 61 3.43 7.48 -9.60
C THR A 61 4.27 6.91 -10.75
N ALA A 62 4.65 7.76 -11.70
CA ALA A 62 5.54 7.36 -12.80
C ALA A 62 6.86 6.77 -12.27
N ASP A 63 7.48 7.47 -11.32
CA ASP A 63 8.73 7.03 -10.66
C ASP A 63 8.58 5.71 -9.91
N GLY A 64 7.43 5.51 -9.24
CA GLY A 64 7.11 4.28 -8.52
C GLY A 64 6.99 3.09 -9.48
N ARG A 65 6.26 3.27 -10.58
CA ARG A 65 6.11 2.26 -11.63
C ARG A 65 7.46 1.91 -12.27
N GLU A 66 8.23 2.91 -12.67
CA GLU A 66 9.52 2.69 -13.33
C GLU A 66 10.53 2.00 -12.40
N SER A 67 10.59 2.41 -11.13
CA SER A 67 11.44 1.76 -10.12
C SER A 67 11.11 0.28 -9.92
N TRP A 68 9.82 -0.07 -9.98
CA TRP A 68 9.37 -1.44 -9.90
C TRP A 68 9.76 -2.26 -11.12
N GLN A 69 9.50 -1.75 -12.31
CA GLN A 69 9.85 -2.41 -13.57
C GLN A 69 11.36 -2.63 -13.68
N ARG A 70 12.18 -1.64 -13.30
CA ARG A 70 13.65 -1.80 -13.24
C ARG A 70 14.07 -2.88 -12.24
N TRP A 71 13.39 -3.00 -11.10
CA TRP A 71 13.67 -4.05 -10.14
C TRP A 71 13.29 -5.44 -10.66
N GLN A 72 12.13 -5.58 -11.32
CA GLN A 72 11.73 -6.83 -11.97
C GLN A 72 12.73 -7.26 -13.04
N GLY A 73 13.16 -6.36 -13.93
CA GLY A 73 14.13 -6.66 -14.98
C GLY A 73 15.53 -7.01 -14.45
N ALA A 74 15.88 -6.55 -13.24
CA ALA A 74 17.15 -6.87 -12.58
C ALA A 74 17.10 -8.15 -11.72
N GLN A 75 15.90 -8.67 -11.44
CA GLN A 75 15.67 -9.81 -10.57
C GLN A 75 15.87 -11.12 -11.37
N ARG A 76 16.92 -11.88 -11.06
CA ARG A 76 17.17 -13.20 -11.64
C ARG A 76 16.50 -14.37 -10.92
N SER A 77 15.94 -14.19 -9.71
CA SER A 77 15.09 -15.15 -8.97
C SER A 77 14.85 -14.65 -7.53
N SER A 78 13.62 -14.72 -7.01
CA SER A 78 13.23 -14.69 -5.56
C SER A 78 13.12 -13.35 -4.79
N GLY A 79 12.82 -12.24 -5.45
CA GLY A 79 12.55 -10.99 -4.75
C GLY A 79 11.14 -10.91 -4.18
N ASP A 80 11.00 -10.84 -2.85
CA ASP A 80 9.71 -10.57 -2.22
C ASP A 80 9.26 -9.12 -2.46
N VAL A 81 7.94 -8.94 -2.62
CA VAL A 81 7.29 -7.62 -2.60
C VAL A 81 6.50 -7.52 -1.30
N ALA A 82 6.73 -6.44 -0.55
CA ALA A 82 5.97 -6.17 0.66
C ALA A 82 5.39 -4.75 0.62
N VAL A 83 4.13 -4.63 1.04
CA VAL A 83 3.38 -3.37 1.04
C VAL A 83 3.17 -2.91 2.47
N GLU A 84 3.36 -1.62 2.67
CA GLU A 84 2.99 -0.89 3.86
C GLU A 84 2.04 0.23 3.45
N VAL A 85 1.05 0.54 4.29
CA VAL A 85 0.18 1.69 4.06
C VAL A 85 0.12 2.59 5.27
N VAL A 86 0.10 3.89 4.98
CA VAL A 86 -0.16 4.96 5.95
C VAL A 86 -1.45 5.64 5.52
N PHE A 87 -2.35 5.92 6.45
CA PHE A 87 -3.64 6.53 6.16
C PHE A 87 -4.19 7.27 7.38
N ARG A 88 -5.22 8.09 7.17
CA ARG A 88 -5.97 8.75 8.23
C ARG A 88 -7.35 8.13 8.37
N ASP A 89 -7.79 7.89 9.61
CA ASP A 89 -9.18 7.53 9.87
C ASP A 89 -10.12 8.75 9.71
N ASP A 90 -11.43 8.50 9.75
CA ASP A 90 -12.47 9.54 9.68
C ASP A 90 -12.38 10.59 10.82
N ALA A 91 -11.71 10.25 11.93
CA ALA A 91 -11.43 11.19 13.02
C ALA A 91 -10.10 11.96 12.81
N GLY A 92 -9.45 11.78 11.66
CA GLY A 92 -8.19 12.43 11.31
C GLY A 92 -6.95 11.82 11.98
N ARG A 93 -7.07 10.72 12.73
CA ARG A 93 -5.92 10.05 13.38
C ARG A 93 -5.14 9.25 12.35
N GLN A 94 -3.82 9.29 12.46
CA GLN A 94 -2.93 8.61 11.53
C GLN A 94 -2.64 7.19 11.98
N TRP A 95 -2.66 6.28 11.01
CA TRP A 95 -2.45 4.86 11.21
C TRP A 95 -1.45 4.34 10.19
N ARG A 96 -0.69 3.32 10.60
CA ARG A 96 0.23 2.57 9.76
C ARG A 96 -0.12 1.09 9.84
N ARG A 97 -0.31 0.46 8.68
CA ARG A 97 -0.33 -0.99 8.53
C ARG A 97 1.01 -1.40 7.94
N ASP A 98 1.83 -2.08 8.73
CA ASP A 98 3.17 -2.47 8.32
C ASP A 98 3.16 -3.67 7.36
N ARG A 99 4.36 -4.03 6.87
CA ARG A 99 4.59 -5.16 5.96
C ARG A 99 4.20 -6.54 6.48
N ARG A 100 3.97 -6.69 7.79
CA ARG A 100 3.52 -7.94 8.43
C ARG A 100 2.01 -7.93 8.67
N GLY A 101 1.34 -6.84 8.30
CA GLY A 101 -0.07 -6.63 8.62
C GLY A 101 -0.30 -6.21 10.07
N ALA A 102 0.71 -5.74 10.81
CA ALA A 102 0.48 -5.13 12.12
C ALA A 102 -0.06 -3.71 11.93
N LEU A 103 -1.11 -3.35 12.67
CA LEU A 103 -1.70 -2.01 12.65
C LEU A 103 -1.27 -1.24 13.91
N ALA A 104 -0.74 -0.03 13.72
CA ALA A 104 -0.34 0.86 14.80
C ALA A 104 -0.79 2.31 14.52
N ALA A 105 -1.09 3.05 15.58
CA ALA A 105 -1.24 4.50 15.48
C ALA A 105 0.12 5.16 15.23
N VAL A 106 0.13 6.27 14.51
CA VAL A 106 1.32 7.10 14.28
C VAL A 106 1.06 8.43 14.98
N ASP A 107 1.97 8.81 15.88
CA ASP A 107 1.95 10.10 16.58
C ASP A 107 2.36 11.26 15.65
#